data_AF-A0A8X6LMI2-F1
#
_entry.id   AF-A0A8X6LMI2-F1
#
_cell.length_a   1.000
_cell.length_b   1.000
_cell.length_c   1.000
_cell.angle_alpha   90.00
_cell.angle_beta   90.00
_cell.angle_gamma   90.00
#
_symmetry.space_group_name_H-M   'P 1'
#
loop_
_entity.id
_entity.type
_entity.pdbx_description
1 polymer ?
#
loop_
_entity_poly.entity_id
_entity_poly.type
_entity_poly.pdbx_seq_one_letter_code
_entity_poly.pdbx_strand_id
1 'polypeptide(L)' 'MKDIVNGKLHLDLQLFLENNVPKAKEKSKLAVVLGVQDAALASAITETLNIQCLTSVIVFEILRGIIIIYSAQLK' A
#
# COMPACT_ATOMS: atom_id res chain seq x y z
N MET A 1 11.23 -4.35 9.54
CA MET A 1 10.05 -5.24 9.73
C MET A 1 9.19 -4.89 10.94
N LYS A 2 9.76 -4.60 12.13
CA LYS A 2 8.96 -4.26 13.32
C LYS A 2 8.01 -3.08 13.11
N ASP A 3 8.44 -2.05 12.38
CA ASP A 3 7.62 -0.86 12.15
C ASP A 3 6.36 -1.17 11.33
N ILE A 4 6.47 -1.98 10.28
CA ILE A 4 5.32 -2.40 9.47
C ILE A 4 4.33 -3.23 10.29
N VAL A 5 4.83 -4.14 11.14
CA VAL A 5 3.98 -4.93 12.06
C VAL A 5 3.22 -4.04 13.05
N ASN A 6 3.79 -2.89 13.42
CA ASN A 6 3.16 -1.92 14.31
C ASN A 6 2.30 -0.88 13.55
N GLY A 7 2.06 -1.07 12.25
CA GLY A 7 1.29 -0.13 11.43
C GLY A 7 2.01 1.20 11.15
N LYS A 8 3.35 1.25 11.28
CA LYS A 8 4.15 2.45 11.03
C LYS A 8 4.80 2.42 9.65
N LEU A 9 4.86 3.59 9.01
CA LEU A 9 5.57 3.78 7.76
C LEU A 9 7.09 3.83 8.01
N HIS A 10 7.80 2.78 7.60
CA HIS A 10 9.26 2.73 7.65
C HIS A 10 9.88 3.51 6.48
N LEU A 11 11.08 4.08 6.67
CA LEU A 11 11.77 4.88 5.66
C LEU A 11 11.96 4.15 4.32
N ASP A 12 12.38 2.89 4.34
CA ASP A 12 12.55 2.13 3.10
C ASP A 12 11.23 1.96 2.32
N LEU A 13 10.12 1.76 3.03
CA LEU A 13 8.79 1.66 2.39
C LEU A 13 8.37 3.02 1.84
N GLN A 14 8.63 4.10 2.56
CA GLN A 14 8.39 5.45 2.09
C GLN A 14 9.15 5.73 0.79
N LEU A 15 10.47 5.53 0.78
CA LEU A 15 11.32 5.72 -0.39
C LEU A 15 10.89 4.83 -1.55
N PHE A 16 10.49 3.59 -1.29
CA PHE A 16 9.97 2.70 -2.31
C PHE A 16 8.69 3.27 -2.95
N LEU A 17 7.73 3.74 -2.15
CA LEU A 17 6.49 4.31 -2.65
C LEU A 17 6.71 5.61 -3.43
N GLU A 18 7.59 6.50 -2.94
CA GLU A 18 7.94 7.75 -3.64
C GLU A 18 8.55 7.52 -5.03
N ASN A 19 9.32 6.44 -5.20
CA ASN A 19 9.97 6.10 -6.45
C ASN A 19 9.06 5.35 -7.44
N ASN A 20 8.05 4.62 -6.94
CA ASN A 20 7.26 3.70 -7.77
C ASN A 20 5.80 4.13 -7.96
N VAL A 21 5.25 4.99 -7.11
CA VAL A 21 3.87 5.46 -7.22
C VAL A 21 3.83 6.73 -8.08
N PRO A 22 3.08 6.75 -9.20
CA PRO A 22 2.95 7.95 -10.02
C PRO A 22 2.30 9.08 -9.22
N LYS A 23 2.94 10.25 -9.20
CA LYS A 23 2.37 11.45 -8.56
C LYS A 23 1.11 11.87 -9.31
N ALA A 24 -0.04 11.82 -8.63
CA ALA A 24 -1.28 12.34 -9.19
C ALA A 24 -1.14 13.86 -9.38
N LYS A 25 -1.43 14.37 -10.59
CA LYS A 25 -1.57 15.80 -10.80
C LYS A 25 -2.87 16.26 -10.12
N GLU A 26 -2.80 17.32 -9.33
CA GLU A 26 -3.87 17.89 -8.47
C GLU A 26 -5.24 18.14 -9.16
N LYS A 27 -5.30 18.06 -10.50
CA LYS A 27 -6.51 18.26 -11.32
C LYS A 27 -6.94 17.04 -12.16
N SER A 28 -6.28 15.89 -12.01
CA SER A 28 -6.57 14.70 -12.80
C SER A 28 -7.68 13.85 -12.15
N LYS A 29 -8.72 13.51 -12.91
CA LYS A 29 -9.77 12.54 -12.53
C LYS A 29 -9.25 11.12 -12.24
N LEU A 30 -7.97 10.87 -12.49
CA LEU A 30 -7.28 9.60 -12.23
C LEU A 30 -6.37 9.78 -11.01
N ALA A 31 -6.96 9.76 -9.82
CA ALA A 31 -6.22 9.62 -8.57
C ALA A 31 -5.70 8.17 -8.47
N VAL A 32 -4.41 8.00 -8.19
CA VAL A 32 -3.84 6.68 -7.91
C VAL A 32 -4.31 6.25 -6.52
N VAL A 33 -4.91 5.07 -6.43
CA VAL A 33 -5.37 4.47 -5.19
C VAL A 33 -4.49 3.27 -4.85
N LEU A 34 -3.86 3.31 -3.67
CA LEU A 34 -3.03 2.23 -3.15
C LEU A 34 -3.85 1.30 -2.26
N GLY A 35 -3.96 0.02 -2.63
CA GLY A 35 -4.57 -0.99 -1.76
C GLY A 35 -3.63 -1.37 -0.61
N VAL A 36 -4.06 -1.19 0.63
CA VAL A 36 -3.28 -1.51 1.84
C VAL A 36 -4.09 -2.42 2.76
N GLN A 37 -3.48 -3.46 3.33
CA GLN A 37 -4.17 -4.40 4.21
C GLN A 37 -4.41 -3.83 5.61
N ASP A 38 -3.44 -3.10 6.14
CA ASP A 38 -3.46 -2.55 7.48
C ASP A 38 -3.94 -1.09 7.48
N ALA A 39 -4.98 -0.79 8.25
CA ALA A 39 -5.60 0.53 8.26
C ALA A 39 -4.70 1.61 8.90
N ALA A 40 -3.90 1.26 9.92
CA ALA A 40 -3.01 2.22 10.56
C ALA A 40 -1.85 2.62 9.62
N LEU A 41 -1.30 1.64 8.91
CA LEU A 41 -0.31 1.88 7.87
C LEU A 41 -0.89 2.70 6.70
N ALA A 42 -2.13 2.43 6.29
CA ALA A 42 -2.84 3.19 5.27
C ALA A 42 -2.97 4.67 5.66
N SER A 43 -3.33 4.97 6.91
CA SER A 43 -3.36 6.33 7.44
C SER A 43 -1.98 6.98 7.41
N ALA A 44 -0.95 6.29 7.92
CA ALA A 44 0.42 6.81 7.93
C ALA A 44 0.95 7.14 6.53
N ILE A 45 0.64 6.31 5.53
CA ILE A 45 1.00 6.55 4.12
C ILE A 45 0.25 7.75 3.56
N THR A 46 -1.06 7.84 3.81
CA THR A 46 -1.89 8.93 3.30
C THR A 46 -1.42 10.28 3.86
N GLU A 47 -1.14 10.35 5.16
CA GLU A 47 -0.66 11.56 5.83
C GLU A 47 0.74 11.98 5.35
N THR A 48 1.66 11.03 5.17
CA THR A 48 3.06 11.33 4.84
C THR A 48 3.27 11.62 3.36
N LEU A 49 2.59 10.88 2.48
CA LEU A 49 2.87 10.87 1.04
C LEU A 49 1.74 11.46 0.20
N ASN A 50 0.60 11.82 0.82
CA ASN A 50 -0.60 12.28 0.13
C ASN A 50 -1.07 11.30 -0.97
N ILE A 51 -0.87 10.00 -0.72
CA ILE A 51 -1.35 8.90 -1.58
C ILE A 51 -2.65 8.38 -1.02
N GLN A 52 -3.71 8.35 -1.83
CA GLN A 52 -4.99 7.79 -1.40
C GLN A 52 -4.85 6.29 -1.17
N CYS A 53 -5.11 5.83 0.05
CA CYS A 53 -5.10 4.42 0.39
C CYS A 53 -6.53 3.85 0.49
N LEU A 54 -6.71 2.60 0.05
CA LEU A 54 -7.95 1.85 0.19
C LEU A 54 -7.71 0.60 1.04
N THR A 55 -8.49 0.47 2.11
CA THR A 55 -8.59 -0.73 2.93
C THR A 55 -10.01 -1.27 2.79
N SER A 56 -10.19 -2.38 2.05
CA SER A 56 -11.52 -2.96 1.80
C SER A 56 -11.44 -4.47 1.68
N VAL A 57 -12.60 -5.15 1.78
CA VAL A 57 -12.69 -6.61 1.57
C VAL A 57 -12.11 -7.01 0.21
N ILE A 58 -12.35 -6.22 -0.84
CA ILE A 58 -11.82 -6.49 -2.18
C ILE A 58 -10.28 -6.46 -2.18
N VAL A 59 -9.68 -5.47 -1.51
CA VAL A 59 -8.21 -5.39 -1.36
C VAL A 59 -7.68 -6.62 -0.63
N PHE A 60 -8.39 -7.10 0.39
CA PHE A 60 -7.96 -8.27 1.16
C PHE A 60 -8.04 -9.56 0.33
N GLU A 61 -9.09 -9.76 -0.46
CA GLU A 61 -9.19 -10.94 -1.33
C GLU A 61 -8.15 -10.92 -2.45
N ILE A 62 -7.85 -9.75 -3.03
CA ILE A 62 -6.78 -9.61 -4.03
C ILE A 62 -5.43 -9.98 -3.41
N LEU A 63 -5.10 -9.43 -2.23
CA LEU A 63 -3.86 -9.75 -1.51
C LEU A 63 -3.77 -11.22 -1.13
N ARG A 64 -4.87 -11.85 -0.69
CA ARG A 64 -4.93 -13.30 -0.43
C ARG A 64 -4.59 -14.10 -1.68
N GLY A 65 -5.15 -13.74 -2.83
CA GLY A 65 -4.82 -14.38 -4.12
C GLY A 65 -3.33 -14.29 -4.44
N ILE A 66 -2.73 -13.11 -4.27
CA ILE A 66 -1.29 -12.88 -4.51
C ILE A 66 -0.44 -13.77 -3.58
N ILE A 67 -0.76 -13.83 -2.28
CA ILE A 67 -0.03 -14.63 -1.29
C ILE A 67 -0.14 -16.12 -1.61
N ILE A 68 -1.33 -16.60 -1.97
CA ILE A 68 -1.57 -18.01 -2.34
C ILE A 68 -0.75 -18.40 -3.57
N ILE A 69 -0.72 -17.56 -4.61
CA ILE A 69 0.06 -17.80 -5.82
C ILE A 69 1.55 -17.86 -5.51
N TYR A 70 2.08 -16.90 -4.74
CA TYR A 70 3.49 -16.88 -4.37
C TYR A 70 3.89 -18.10 -3.54
N SER A 71 3.03 -18.50 -2.59
CA SER A 71 3.25 -19.69 -1.76
C SER A 71 3.24 -20.99 -2.58
N ALA A 72 2.49 -21.03 -3.67
CA ALA A 72 2.45 -22.18 -4.58
C ALA A 72 3.68 -22.25 -5.52
N GLN A 73 4.34 -21.13 -5.80
CA GLN A 73 5.54 -21.04 -6.64
C GLN A 73 6.84 -21.32 -5.89
N LEU A 74 6.83 -21.23 -4.56
CA LEU A 74 7.94 -21.67 -3.71
C LEU A 74 7.86 -23.20 -3.52
N LYS A 75 8.37 -23.95 -4.50
CA LYS A 75 8.64 -25.39 -4.41
C LYS A 75 10.10 -25.67 -4.75
#